data_AF-A0A7S2PYW6-F1
#
_entry.id   AF-A0A7S2PYW6-F1
#
_cell.length_a   1.000
_cell.length_b   1.000
_cell.length_c   1.000
_cell.angle_alpha   90.00
_cell.angle_beta   90.00
_cell.angle_gamma   90.00
#
_symmetry.space_group_name_H-M   'P 1'
#
loop_
_entity.id
_entity.type
_entity.pdbx_description
1 polymer ?
#
loop_
_entity_poly.entity_id
_entity_poly.type
_entity_poly.pdbx_seq_one_letter_code
_entity_poly.pdbx_strand_id
1 'polypeptide(L)'
;GGGNSSTKGSCIIRVGNLTYSNEEVKLGALAGNRFDIVLRNIDTGDDNHDTIRRKLEVAGEGFKQSGFINYFGMQRFGKSVDTHEVGLQILKGDFEGAVDIIMREKADGDGPRVLEARQTWT
;
A
#
# COMPACT_ATOMS: atom_id res chain seq x y z
N GLY A 1 -3.43 6.39 -8.40
CA GLY A 1 -4.48 5.45 -8.83
C GLY A 1 -5.05 4.76 -7.61
N GLY A 2 -6.32 4.99 -7.33
CA GLY A 2 -7.02 4.56 -6.12
C GLY A 2 -8.38 5.26 -6.03
N GLY A 3 -9.11 5.24 -7.15
CA GLY A 3 -10.42 5.88 -7.25
C GLY A 3 -11.48 4.95 -6.70
N ASN A 4 -11.75 5.05 -5.39
CA ASN A 4 -12.90 4.40 -4.78
C ASN A 4 -14.19 5.21 -5.04
N SER A 5 -14.43 5.59 -6.30
CA SER A 5 -15.66 6.23 -6.73
C SER A 5 -16.63 5.13 -7.18
N SER A 6 -17.30 4.49 -6.22
CA SER A 6 -18.34 3.52 -6.50
C SER A 6 -19.59 4.24 -6.99
N THR A 7 -19.73 4.40 -8.30
CA THR A 7 -21.06 4.44 -8.90
C THR A 7 -21.33 3.00 -9.34
N LYS A 8 -22.00 2.21 -8.49
CA LYS A 8 -22.44 0.84 -8.81
C LYS A 8 -21.33 -0.19 -9.14
N GLY A 9 -20.20 -0.17 -8.44
CA GLY A 9 -19.21 -1.26 -8.49
C GLY A 9 -18.40 -1.38 -9.79
N SER A 10 -18.51 -0.45 -10.74
CA SER A 10 -17.66 -0.43 -11.94
C SER A 10 -16.39 0.38 -11.72
N CYS A 11 -15.23 -0.18 -12.08
CA CYS A 11 -13.98 0.58 -12.17
C CYS A 11 -14.09 1.61 -13.30
N ILE A 12 -14.11 2.89 -12.96
CA ILE A 12 -14.14 3.97 -13.96
C ILE A 12 -12.68 4.33 -14.28
N ILE A 13 -12.25 3.99 -15.49
CA ILE A 13 -10.99 4.47 -16.06
C ILE A 13 -11.31 5.72 -16.90
N ARG A 14 -10.58 6.81 -16.67
CA ARG A 14 -10.67 8.05 -17.45
C ARG A 14 -9.33 8.33 -18.10
N VAL A 15 -9.36 8.75 -19.36
CA VAL A 15 -8.18 9.16 -20.13
C VAL A 15 -8.44 10.57 -20.64
N GLY A 16 -7.46 11.46 -20.51
CA GLY A 16 -7.56 12.86 -20.90
C GLY A 16 -6.22 13.57 -20.82
N ASN A 17 -6.18 14.84 -21.25
CA ASN A 17 -4.99 15.70 -21.16
C ASN A 17 -3.72 15.13 -21.82
N LEU A 18 -3.89 14.40 -22.94
CA LEU A 18 -2.78 13.85 -23.71
C LEU A 18 -2.18 14.91 -24.63
N THR A 19 -0.86 14.88 -24.78
CA THR A 19 -0.11 15.72 -25.73
C THR A 19 0.86 14.85 -26.53
N TYR A 20 1.16 15.24 -27.76
CA TYR A 20 2.22 14.60 -28.53
C TYR A 20 3.58 14.98 -27.97
N SER A 21 4.46 14.00 -27.82
CA SER A 21 5.83 14.16 -27.36
C SER A 21 6.75 13.29 -28.21
N ASN A 22 7.97 13.77 -28.46
CA ASN A 22 9.03 12.98 -29.09
C ASN A 22 9.75 12.06 -28.09
N GLU A 23 9.48 12.24 -26.79
CA GLU A 23 10.04 11.43 -25.71
C GLU A 23 9.03 10.41 -25.18
N GLU A 24 9.52 9.19 -24.94
CA GLU A 24 8.74 8.09 -24.39
C GLU A 24 8.59 8.21 -22.87
N VAL A 25 7.40 7.87 -22.36
CA VAL A 25 7.15 7.76 -20.91
C VAL A 25 7.73 6.45 -20.39
N LYS A 26 8.74 6.54 -19.50
CA LYS A 26 9.41 5.38 -18.90
C LYS A 26 9.10 5.25 -17.41
N LEU A 27 9.19 4.02 -16.89
CA LEU A 27 9.15 3.78 -15.44
C LEU A 27 10.32 4.54 -14.78
N GLY A 28 10.01 5.34 -13.76
CA GLY A 28 10.98 6.20 -13.09
C GLY A 28 11.11 7.62 -13.66
N ALA A 29 10.41 7.96 -14.75
CA ALA A 29 10.42 9.32 -15.30
C ALA A 29 9.65 10.35 -14.44
N LEU A 30 8.93 9.90 -13.41
CA LEU A 30 8.14 10.75 -12.51
C LEU A 30 9.00 11.22 -11.33
N ALA A 31 9.00 12.52 -11.03
CA ALA A 31 9.66 13.06 -9.84
C ALA A 31 8.95 12.65 -8.53
N GLY A 32 7.64 12.44 -8.56
CA GLY A 32 6.86 12.02 -7.39
C GLY A 32 5.35 12.11 -7.62
N ASN A 33 4.60 11.77 -6.58
CA ASN A 33 3.13 11.80 -6.59
C ASN A 33 2.62 12.90 -5.67
N ARG A 34 1.52 13.56 -6.06
CA ARG A 34 0.76 14.46 -5.19
C ARG A 34 -0.35 13.67 -4.52
N PHE A 35 -0.43 13.76 -3.20
CA PHE A 35 -1.45 13.10 -2.39
C PHE A 35 -2.33 14.14 -1.69
N ASP A 36 -3.64 13.96 -1.76
CA ASP A 36 -4.61 14.62 -0.89
C ASP A 36 -5.18 13.55 0.04
N ILE A 37 -4.90 13.67 1.35
CA ILE A 37 -5.25 12.65 2.35
C ILE A 37 -6.26 13.26 3.32
N VAL A 38 -7.36 12.55 3.55
CA VAL A 38 -8.37 12.91 4.56
C VAL A 38 -8.37 11.85 5.65
N LEU A 39 -7.96 12.25 6.85
CA LEU A 39 -8.08 11.41 8.05
C LEU A 39 -9.49 11.54 8.62
N ARG A 40 -10.12 10.42 8.94
CA ARG A 40 -11.49 10.35 9.50
C ARG A 40 -11.45 9.62 10.83
N ASN A 41 -12.43 9.89 11.69
CA ASN A 41 -12.57 9.24 13.02
C ASN A 41 -11.27 9.34 13.84
N ILE A 42 -10.70 10.53 13.91
CA ILE A 42 -9.51 10.78 14.73
C ILE A 42 -9.96 10.77 16.19
N ASP A 43 -9.32 9.93 17.00
CA ASP A 43 -9.47 9.98 18.45
C ASP A 43 -8.72 11.20 18.99
N THR A 44 -9.45 12.11 19.61
CA THR A 44 -8.92 13.36 20.18
C THR A 44 -9.00 13.38 21.71
N GLY A 45 -9.40 12.28 22.34
CA GLY A 45 -9.70 12.25 23.78
C GLY A 45 -10.70 13.34 24.17
N ASP A 46 -10.50 13.91 25.36
CA ASP A 46 -11.33 15.00 25.92
C ASP A 46 -10.86 16.41 25.50
N ASP A 47 -9.98 16.52 24.49
CA ASP A 47 -9.46 17.81 24.04
C ASP A 47 -10.55 18.65 23.36
N ASN A 48 -10.53 19.97 23.62
CA ASN A 48 -11.36 20.91 22.89
C ASN A 48 -10.83 21.16 21.46
N HIS A 49 -11.69 21.74 20.61
CA HIS A 49 -11.36 22.03 19.21
C HIS A 49 -10.08 22.86 19.02
N ASP A 50 -9.83 23.85 19.88
CA ASP A 50 -8.65 24.72 19.77
C ASP A 50 -7.35 23.97 20.10
N THR A 51 -7.39 23.07 21.08
CA THR A 51 -6.25 22.21 21.43
C THR A 51 -5.93 21.25 20.30
N ILE A 52 -6.95 20.61 19.72
CA ILE A 52 -6.80 19.71 18.57
C ILE A 52 -6.17 20.45 17.40
N ARG A 53 -6.68 21.64 17.07
CA ARG A 53 -6.17 22.46 15.98
C ARG A 53 -4.69 22.79 16.17
N ARG A 54 -4.30 23.25 17.36
CA ARG A 54 -2.90 23.56 17.67
C ARG A 54 -2.00 22.33 17.53
N LYS A 55 -2.43 21.16 18.03
CA LYS A 55 -1.66 19.91 17.91
C LYS A 55 -1.44 19.53 16.43
N LEU A 56 -2.47 19.65 15.60
CA LEU A 56 -2.39 19.39 14.16
C LEU A 56 -1.47 20.39 13.44
N GLU A 57 -1.53 21.67 13.78
CA GLU A 57 -0.66 22.70 13.21
C GLU A 57 0.81 22.42 13.56
N VAL A 58 1.12 22.09 14.81
CA VAL A 58 2.47 21.73 15.26
C VAL A 58 2.97 20.46 14.55
N ALA A 59 2.13 19.42 14.47
CA ALA A 59 2.49 18.18 13.78
C ALA A 59 2.73 18.40 12.27
N GLY A 60 1.88 19.22 11.62
CA GLY A 60 2.00 19.57 10.22
C GLY A 60 3.28 20.35 9.91
N GLU A 61 3.64 21.31 10.77
CA GLU A 61 4.88 22.08 10.61
C GLU A 61 6.12 21.19 10.83
N GLY A 62 6.10 20.33 11.86
CA GLY A 62 7.17 19.35 12.07
C GLY A 62 7.36 18.41 10.88
N PHE A 63 6.26 17.91 10.31
CA PHE A 63 6.29 17.08 9.10
C PHE A 63 6.85 17.84 7.90
N LYS A 64 6.55 19.14 7.75
CA LYS A 64 7.07 19.97 6.67
C LYS A 64 8.57 20.24 6.79
N GLN A 65 9.06 20.47 8.01
CA GLN A 65 10.46 20.78 8.27
C GLN A 65 11.36 19.55 8.22
N SER A 66 10.93 18.46 8.86
CA SER A 66 11.76 17.25 9.02
C SER A 66 11.40 16.13 8.06
N GLY A 67 10.24 16.20 7.39
CA GLY A 67 9.72 15.11 6.57
C GLY A 67 9.27 13.92 7.43
N PHE A 68 9.49 12.72 6.90
CA PHE A 68 9.17 11.46 7.56
C PHE A 68 10.19 10.39 7.20
N ILE A 69 10.22 9.31 7.97
CA ILE A 69 11.11 8.19 7.70
C ILE A 69 10.57 7.40 6.50
N ASN A 70 11.38 7.27 5.45
CA ASN A 70 11.00 6.60 4.21
C ASN A 70 11.02 5.07 4.35
N TYR A 71 10.05 4.53 5.08
CA TYR A 71 9.87 3.08 5.23
C TYR A 71 9.17 2.46 4.02
N PHE A 72 9.51 1.21 3.73
CA PHE A 72 8.66 0.35 2.92
C PHE A 72 7.37 0.07 3.69
N GLY A 73 6.24 0.61 3.21
CA GLY A 73 4.94 0.35 3.83
C GLY A 73 4.51 -1.12 3.70
N MET A 74 3.55 -1.55 4.53
CA MET A 74 3.10 -2.94 4.61
C MET A 74 2.69 -3.57 3.27
N GLN A 75 2.15 -2.77 2.34
CA GLN A 75 1.81 -3.23 0.98
C GLN A 75 3.01 -3.84 0.23
N ARG A 76 4.25 -3.46 0.57
CA ARG A 76 5.48 -4.01 -0.03
C ARG A 76 5.79 -5.43 0.45
N PHE A 77 5.21 -5.85 1.56
CA PHE A 77 5.42 -7.18 2.12
C PHE A 77 4.29 -8.15 1.78
N GLY A 78 3.37 -7.75 0.89
CA GLY A 78 2.20 -8.52 0.53
C GLY A 78 1.11 -8.46 1.61
N LYS A 79 -0.05 -9.04 1.30
CA LYS A 79 -1.20 -9.07 2.22
C LYS A 79 -0.87 -9.80 3.53
N SER A 80 -0.03 -10.83 3.43
CA SER A 80 0.33 -11.75 4.52
C SER A 80 1.68 -11.44 5.16
N VAL A 81 2.31 -10.33 4.75
CA VAL A 81 3.61 -9.87 5.26
C VAL A 81 4.74 -10.89 5.06
N ASP A 82 4.64 -11.82 4.12
CA ASP A 82 5.57 -12.95 3.96
C ASP A 82 6.52 -12.82 2.76
N THR A 83 6.38 -11.77 1.94
CA THR A 83 7.17 -11.62 0.71
C THR A 83 8.67 -11.58 1.00
N HIS A 84 9.06 -11.04 2.15
CA HIS A 84 10.45 -10.99 2.59
C HIS A 84 10.99 -12.36 3.03
N GLU A 85 10.14 -13.22 3.62
CA GLU A 85 10.52 -14.59 4.01
C GLU A 85 10.78 -15.45 2.77
N VAL A 86 9.91 -15.35 1.76
CA VAL A 86 10.10 -15.99 0.45
C VAL A 86 11.42 -15.52 -0.18
N GLY A 87 11.66 -14.21 -0.18
CA GLY A 87 12.90 -13.63 -0.70
C GLY A 87 14.14 -14.16 0.02
N LEU A 88 14.08 -14.34 1.34
CA LEU A 88 15.19 -14.89 2.12
C LEU A 88 15.50 -16.34 1.72
N GLN A 89 14.50 -17.19 1.50
CA GLN A 89 14.73 -18.58 1.08
C GLN A 89 15.33 -18.68 -0.32
N ILE A 90 14.83 -17.86 -1.25
CA ILE A 90 15.42 -17.75 -2.60
C ILE A 90 16.89 -17.34 -2.53
N LEU A 91 17.24 -16.34 -1.70
CA LEU A 91 18.63 -15.89 -1.54
C LEU A 91 19.54 -16.97 -0.93
N LYS A 92 18.98 -17.88 -0.13
CA LYS A 92 19.69 -19.05 0.41
C LYS A 92 19.81 -20.21 -0.58
N GLY A 93 19.14 -20.13 -1.74
CA GLY A 93 19.02 -21.23 -2.71
C GLY A 93 18.01 -22.30 -2.30
N ASP A 94 17.22 -22.07 -1.25
CA ASP A 94 16.18 -22.98 -0.79
C ASP A 94 14.86 -22.67 -1.53
N PHE A 95 14.73 -23.21 -2.74
CA PHE A 95 13.54 -22.99 -3.55
C PHE A 95 12.32 -23.76 -3.05
N GLU A 96 12.51 -24.92 -2.42
CA GLU A 96 11.43 -25.72 -1.84
C GLU A 96 10.80 -24.96 -0.66
N GLY A 97 11.62 -24.49 0.28
CA GLY A 97 11.16 -23.65 1.38
C GLY A 97 10.52 -22.34 0.92
N ALA A 98 10.96 -21.77 -0.20
CA ALA A 98 10.31 -20.60 -0.79
C ALA A 98 8.89 -20.91 -1.29
N VAL A 99 8.70 -22.06 -1.95
CA VAL A 99 7.37 -22.50 -2.44
C VAL A 99 6.45 -22.83 -1.28
N ASP A 100 6.95 -23.47 -0.23
CA ASP A 100 6.16 -23.78 0.96
C ASP A 100 5.60 -22.53 1.64
N ILE A 101 6.41 -21.46 1.74
CA ILE A 101 5.93 -20.18 2.28
C ILE A 101 4.84 -19.56 1.38
N ILE A 102 4.95 -19.72 0.06
CA ILE A 102 3.93 -19.23 -0.88
C ILE A 102 2.61 -19.99 -0.71
N MET A 103 2.69 -21.31 -0.55
CA MET A 103 1.54 -22.22 -0.56
C MET A 103 0.92 -22.48 0.81
N ARG A 104 1.59 -22.15 1.92
CA ARG A 104 1.00 -22.30 3.27
C ARG A 104 -0.28 -21.49 3.41
N GLU A 105 -1.18 -21.97 4.26
CA GLU A 105 -2.41 -21.24 4.60
C GLU A 105 -2.08 -19.89 5.26
N LYS A 106 -2.81 -18.84 4.88
CA LYS A 106 -2.59 -17.47 5.38
C LYS A 106 -3.88 -16.95 5.98
N ALA A 107 -3.76 -16.17 7.04
CA ALA A 107 -4.90 -15.70 7.84
C ALA A 107 -5.77 -14.66 7.12
N ASP A 108 -5.32 -14.15 5.98
CA ASP A 108 -5.79 -12.88 5.42
C ASP A 108 -7.14 -12.95 4.69
N GLY A 109 -7.87 -14.07 4.77
CA GLY A 109 -9.11 -14.27 4.03
C GLY A 109 -8.83 -14.34 2.53
N ASP A 110 -8.15 -15.40 2.11
CA ASP A 110 -8.01 -15.73 0.71
C ASP A 110 -9.35 -16.14 0.10
N GLY A 111 -9.51 -15.90 -1.20
CA GLY A 111 -10.71 -16.35 -1.92
C GLY A 111 -10.81 -17.89 -1.91
N PRO A 112 -12.03 -18.46 -2.04
CA PRO A 112 -12.25 -19.91 -1.89
C PRO A 112 -11.33 -20.78 -2.76
N ARG A 113 -11.09 -20.36 -4.01
CA ARG A 113 -10.20 -21.05 -4.95
C ARG A 113 -8.74 -21.09 -4.51
N VAL A 114 -8.25 -20.02 -3.88
CA VAL A 114 -6.86 -19.95 -3.40
C VAL A 114 -6.72 -20.82 -2.15
N LEU A 115 -7.72 -20.80 -1.28
CA LEU A 115 -7.75 -21.65 -0.09
C LEU A 115 -7.72 -23.14 -0.46
N GLU A 116 -8.57 -23.57 -1.40
CA GLU A 116 -8.61 -24.96 -1.89
C GLU A 116 -7.26 -25.40 -2.46
N ALA A 117 -6.62 -24.56 -3.28
CA ALA A 117 -5.31 -24.85 -3.85
C ALA A 117 -4.24 -25.06 -2.76
N ARG A 118 -4.27 -24.25 -1.70
CA ARG A 118 -3.33 -24.35 -0.58
C ARG A 118 -3.58 -25.56 0.31
N GLN A 119 -4.85 -25.93 0.52
CA GLN A 119 -5.20 -27.16 1.24
C GLN A 119 -4.80 -28.43 0.46
N THR A 120 -4.73 -28.35 -0.87
CA THR A 120 -4.29 -29.46 -1.72
C THR A 120 -2.76 -29.62 -1.74
N TRP A 121 -2.01 -28.58 -1.34
CA TRP A 121 -0.54 -28.60 -1.29
C TRP A 121 0.02 -29.43 -0.12
N THR A 122 -0.79 -29.69 0.92
CA THR A 122 -0.41 -30.48 2.12
C THR A 122 0.07 -31.89 1.79
#